data_AF-A0AAV5LF80-F1
#
_entry.id   AF-A0AAV5LF80-F1
#
_cell.length_a   1.000
_cell.length_b   1.000
_cell.length_c   1.000
_cell.angle_alpha   90.00
_cell.angle_beta   90.00
_cell.angle_gamma   90.00
#
_symmetry.space_group_name_H-M   'P 1'
#
loop_
_entity.id
_entity.type
_entity.pdbx_description
1 polymer ?
#
loop_
_entity_poly.entity_id
_entity_poly.type
_entity_poly.pdbx_seq_one_letter_code
_entity_poly.pdbx_strand_id
1 'polypeptide(L)'
;MIMMFACAFPLAFVFAAINNLTEIRTDALKLLVVFKRPVPRAAATMGAWLNIFQFLIMMAICTNSALLVWLYDQEGKWKIEPGLAAILIMEHVLLLIKFGFSRFVPEVIISYSSLI
;
A
#
# COMPACT_ATOMS: atom_id res chain seq x y z
N MET A 1 4.25 -1.03 5.87
CA MET A 1 4.56 -2.24 6.66
C MET A 1 3.71 -3.44 6.22
N ILE A 2 2.39 -3.41 6.38
CA ILE A 2 1.50 -4.55 6.01
C ILE A 2 1.71 -4.97 4.54
N MET A 3 1.72 -4.01 3.60
CA MET A 3 1.94 -4.30 2.18
C MET A 3 3.37 -4.78 1.86
N MET A 4 4.37 -4.33 2.61
CA MET A 4 5.79 -4.60 2.28
C MET A 4 6.26 -5.99 2.71
N PHE A 5 5.58 -6.60 3.69
CA PHE A 5 5.92 -7.91 4.27
C PHE A 5 4.76 -8.91 4.18
N ALA A 6 3.86 -8.70 3.23
CA ALA A 6 2.66 -9.52 3.08
C ALA A 6 2.99 -11.01 2.83
N CYS A 7 4.06 -11.29 2.06
CA CYS A 7 4.51 -12.66 1.80
C CYS A 7 5.10 -13.36 3.04
N ALA A 8 5.66 -12.60 3.99
CA ALA A 8 6.30 -13.17 5.18
C ALA A 8 5.31 -13.48 6.31
N PHE A 9 4.25 -12.66 6.46
CA PHE A 9 3.27 -12.85 7.54
C PHE A 9 1.86 -12.40 7.12
N PRO A 10 1.05 -13.30 6.52
CA PRO A 10 -0.29 -12.95 6.02
C PRO A 10 -1.28 -12.58 7.14
N LEU A 11 -1.08 -13.11 8.36
CA LEU A 11 -1.92 -12.81 9.51
C LEU A 11 -1.81 -11.34 9.97
N ALA A 12 -0.78 -10.59 9.55
CA ALA A 12 -0.69 -9.15 9.81
C ALA A 12 -1.93 -8.38 9.33
N PHE A 13 -2.58 -8.84 8.25
CA PHE A 13 -3.77 -8.19 7.72
C PHE A 13 -4.93 -8.23 8.72
N VAL A 14 -5.12 -9.36 9.40
CA VAL A 14 -6.19 -9.51 10.41
C VAL A 14 -5.92 -8.62 11.61
N PHE A 15 -4.67 -8.58 12.09
CA PHE A 15 -4.29 -7.69 13.19
C PHE A 15 -4.47 -6.21 12.83
N ALA A 16 -4.11 -5.83 11.61
CA ALA A 16 -4.31 -4.47 11.12
C ALA A 16 -5.79 -4.11 11.00
N ALA A 17 -6.65 -5.02 10.53
CA ALA A 17 -8.08 -4.79 10.43
C ALA A 17 -8.72 -4.57 11.81
N ILE A 18 -8.35 -5.39 12.79
CA ILE A 18 -8.79 -5.23 14.18
C ILE A 18 -8.27 -3.89 14.71
N ASN A 19 -6.98 -3.59 14.53
CA ASN A 19 -6.39 -2.33 14.97
C ASN A 19 -7.16 -1.13 14.41
N ASN A 20 -7.37 -1.08 13.09
CA ASN A 20 -8.09 0.00 12.41
C ASN A 20 -9.53 0.17 12.93
N LEU A 21 -10.23 -0.94 13.25
CA LEU A 21 -11.58 -0.87 13.82
C LEU A 21 -11.58 -0.22 15.21
N THR A 22 -10.61 -0.58 16.05
CA THR A 22 -10.40 0.08 17.34
C THR A 22 -9.98 1.54 17.18
N GLU A 23 -9.12 1.82 16.19
CA GLU A 23 -8.54 3.14 15.93
C GLU A 23 -9.62 4.16 15.58
N ILE A 24 -10.58 3.81 14.72
CA ILE A 24 -11.74 4.66 14.39
C ILE A 24 -12.47 5.12 15.66
N ARG A 25 -12.70 4.21 16.61
CA ARG A 25 -13.38 4.53 17.87
C ARG A 25 -12.51 5.41 18.77
N THR A 26 -11.23 5.08 18.88
CA THR A 26 -10.30 5.86 19.72
C THR A 26 -10.07 7.26 19.19
N ASP A 27 -10.00 7.46 17.86
CA ASP A 27 -9.81 8.77 17.27
C ASP A 27 -11.07 9.63 17.37
N ALA A 28 -12.26 9.04 17.25
CA ALA A 28 -13.51 9.73 17.56
C ALA A 28 -13.54 10.21 19.02
N LEU A 29 -13.16 9.36 19.98
CA LEU A 29 -13.08 9.74 21.40
C LEU A 29 -12.06 10.84 21.65
N LYS A 30 -10.87 10.79 21.02
CA LYS A 30 -9.87 11.85 21.13
C LYS A 30 -10.42 13.19 20.64
N LEU A 31 -11.12 13.21 19.51
CA LEU A 31 -11.70 14.43 18.95
C LEU A 31 -12.83 15.01 19.82
N LEU A 32 -13.59 14.15 20.52
CA LEU A 32 -14.72 14.57 21.35
C LEU A 32 -14.32 15.00 22.77
N VAL A 33 -13.37 14.31 23.39
CA VAL A 33 -13.09 14.44 24.84
C VAL A 33 -11.70 15.01 25.14
N VAL A 34 -10.71 14.78 24.26
CA VAL A 34 -9.30 15.11 24.55
C VAL A 34 -8.88 16.42 23.89
N PHE A 35 -9.28 16.67 22.64
CA PHE A 35 -8.87 17.85 21.89
C PHE A 35 -9.90 18.99 21.96
N LYS A 36 -9.40 20.24 21.97
CA LYS A 36 -10.24 21.42 21.76
C LYS A 36 -10.74 21.44 20.32
N ARG A 37 -11.99 21.89 20.09
CA ARG A 37 -12.61 21.94 18.77
C ARG A 37 -11.69 22.62 17.73
N PRO A 38 -11.24 21.90 16.70
CA PRO A 38 -10.40 22.48 15.64
C PRO A 38 -11.23 23.40 14.74
N VAL A 39 -10.58 24.41 14.17
CA VAL A 39 -11.19 25.27 13.15
C VAL A 39 -11.37 24.46 11.87
N PRO A 40 -12.57 24.41 11.27
CA PRO A 40 -12.81 23.65 10.05
C PRO A 40 -11.95 24.22 8.91
N ARG A 41 -11.13 23.37 8.31
CA ARG A 41 -10.34 23.70 7.12
C ARG A 41 -10.84 22.86 5.97
N ALA A 42 -11.29 23.51 4.90
CA ALA A 42 -11.64 22.81 3.67
C ALA A 42 -10.35 22.20 3.08
N ALA A 43 -10.39 20.89 2.84
CA ALA A 43 -9.34 20.16 2.15
C ALA A 43 -10.01 19.38 1.01
N ALA A 44 -9.66 19.73 -0.23
CA ALA A 44 -10.22 19.08 -1.41
C ALA A 44 -9.64 17.65 -1.61
N THR A 45 -8.43 17.39 -1.10
CA THR A 45 -7.73 16.12 -1.30
C THR A 45 -6.95 15.71 -0.04
N MET A 46 -6.60 14.42 0.04
CA MET A 46 -5.65 13.88 1.03
C MET A 46 -4.22 14.47 0.88
N GLY A 47 -3.95 15.25 -0.18
CA GLY A 47 -2.70 15.95 -0.40
C GLY A 47 -1.50 15.01 -0.62
N ALA A 48 -0.36 15.36 -0.04
CA ALA A 48 0.92 14.65 -0.19
C ALA A 48 0.87 13.16 0.22
N TRP A 49 -0.10 12.76 1.06
CA TRP A 49 -0.28 11.37 1.47
C TRP A 49 -0.53 10.43 0.30
N LEU A 50 -1.22 10.87 -0.76
CA LEU A 50 -1.44 10.05 -1.95
C LEU A 50 -0.13 9.65 -2.62
N ASN A 51 0.79 10.62 -2.79
CA ASN A 51 2.11 10.35 -3.38
C ASN A 51 2.93 9.39 -2.50
N ILE A 52 2.83 9.54 -1.18
CA ILE A 52 3.49 8.64 -0.23
C ILE A 52 2.94 7.22 -0.36
N PHE A 53 1.62 7.03 -0.42
CA PHE A 53 1.02 5.70 -0.62
C PHE A 53 1.40 5.08 -1.96
N GLN A 54 1.45 5.86 -3.04
CA GLN A 54 1.91 5.38 -4.34
C GLN A 54 3.37 4.91 -4.32
N PHE A 55 4.23 5.65 -3.61
CA PHE A 55 5.62 5.26 -3.42
C PHE A 55 5.74 3.98 -2.57
N LEU A 56 4.96 3.88 -1.49
CA LEU A 56 4.93 2.69 -0.64
C LEU A 56 4.47 1.42 -1.38
N ILE A 57 3.56 1.54 -2.34
CA ILE A 57 3.13 0.41 -3.19
C ILE A 57 4.29 -0.05 -4.09
N MET A 58 5.04 0.88 -4.69
CA MET A 58 6.21 0.54 -5.51
C MET A 58 7.27 -0.18 -4.68
N MET A 59 7.58 0.35 -3.50
CA MET A 59 8.52 -0.28 -2.57
C MET A 59 8.03 -1.67 -2.12
N ALA A 60 6.73 -1.84 -1.88
CA ALA A 60 6.16 -3.12 -1.49
C ALA A 60 6.30 -4.20 -2.57
N ILE A 61 6.19 -3.85 -3.85
CA ILE A 61 6.41 -4.80 -4.95
C ILE A 61 7.85 -5.30 -4.92
N CYS A 62 8.83 -4.39 -4.83
CA CYS A 62 10.25 -4.73 -4.79
C CYS A 62 10.64 -5.52 -3.54
N THR A 63 10.08 -5.22 -2.35
CA THR A 63 10.42 -5.96 -1.13
C THR A 63 9.82 -7.36 -1.13
N ASN A 64 8.58 -7.54 -1.59
CA ASN A 64 7.98 -8.87 -1.65
C ASN A 64 8.63 -9.74 -2.75
N SER A 65 9.01 -9.18 -3.90
CA SER A 65 9.76 -9.93 -4.94
C SER A 65 11.12 -10.40 -4.41
N ALA A 66 11.86 -9.52 -3.73
CA ALA A 66 13.14 -9.87 -3.09
C ALA A 66 12.99 -10.94 -2.00
N LEU A 67 11.96 -10.85 -1.16
CA LEU A 67 11.67 -11.86 -0.12
C LEU A 67 11.35 -13.23 -0.74
N LEU A 68 10.59 -13.26 -1.83
CA LEU A 68 10.32 -14.50 -2.55
C LEU A 68 11.60 -15.09 -3.13
N VAL A 69 12.42 -14.28 -3.84
CA VAL A 69 13.72 -14.75 -4.37
C VAL A 69 14.56 -15.38 -3.27
N TRP A 70 14.67 -14.73 -2.11
CA TRP A 70 15.48 -15.23 -1.00
C TRP A 70 14.90 -16.51 -0.38
N LEU A 71 13.58 -16.60 -0.23
CA LEU A 71 12.91 -17.81 0.26
C LEU A 71 13.11 -18.99 -0.70
N TYR A 72 12.99 -18.74 -2.01
CA TYR A 72 13.20 -19.75 -3.04
C TYR A 72 14.66 -20.22 -3.13
N ASP A 73 15.64 -19.34 -2.90
CA ASP A 73 17.06 -19.68 -2.85
C ASP A 73 17.37 -20.60 -1.65
N GLN A 74 16.76 -20.32 -0.48
CA GLN A 74 16.92 -21.15 0.72
C GLN A 74 16.40 -22.59 0.56
N GLU A 75 15.35 -22.82 -0.23
CA GLU A 75 14.79 -24.16 -0.39
C GLU A 75 15.72 -25.11 -1.16
N GLY A 76 16.75 -24.62 -1.87
CA GLY A 76 17.81 -25.44 -2.49
C GLY A 76 17.35 -26.49 -3.52
N LYS A 77 16.08 -26.48 -3.90
CA LYS A 77 15.42 -27.53 -4.71
C LYS A 77 15.48 -27.32 -6.23
N TRP A 78 15.90 -26.14 -6.70
CA TRP A 78 15.79 -25.78 -8.13
C TRP A 78 17.16 -25.49 -8.75
N LYS A 79 17.41 -26.09 -9.92
CA LYS A 79 18.46 -25.62 -10.83
C LYS A 79 18.03 -24.23 -11.34
N ILE A 80 18.80 -23.21 -11.00
CA ILE A 80 18.57 -21.83 -11.46
C ILE A 80 18.49 -21.85 -12.99
N GLU A 81 17.30 -21.56 -13.57
CA GLU A 81 17.12 -20.95 -14.90
C GLU A 81 15.65 -20.72 -15.35
N PRO A 82 14.58 -21.16 -14.64
CA PRO A 82 13.21 -20.63 -14.90
C PRO A 82 12.52 -19.93 -13.71
N GLY A 83 12.82 -20.29 -12.46
CA GLY A 83 12.09 -19.78 -11.28
C GLY A 83 12.37 -18.31 -10.96
N LEU A 84 13.64 -17.92 -10.95
CA LEU A 84 14.05 -16.53 -10.73
C LEU A 84 13.53 -15.61 -11.85
N ALA A 85 13.61 -16.08 -13.10
CA ALA A 85 13.06 -15.39 -14.25
C ALA A 85 11.55 -15.19 -14.12
N ALA A 86 10.81 -16.20 -13.63
CA ALA A 86 9.38 -16.07 -13.38
C ALA A 86 9.06 -15.00 -12.31
N ILE A 87 9.85 -14.91 -11.23
CA ILE A 87 9.65 -13.88 -10.20
C ILE A 87 9.96 -12.48 -10.75
N LEU A 88 11.03 -12.31 -11.52
CA LEU A 88 11.38 -11.04 -12.15
C LEU A 88 10.37 -10.63 -13.23
N ILE A 89 9.86 -11.57 -14.03
CA ILE A 89 8.79 -11.32 -15.00
C ILE A 89 7.52 -10.88 -14.26
N MET A 90 7.15 -11.60 -13.19
CA MET A 90 6.00 -11.23 -12.36
C MET A 90 6.16 -9.84 -11.74
N GLU A 91 7.35 -9.46 -11.27
CA GLU A 91 7.64 -8.12 -10.78
C GLU A 91 7.42 -7.06 -11.86
N HIS A 92 7.98 -7.24 -13.06
CA HIS A 92 7.83 -6.29 -14.17
C HIS A 92 6.37 -6.17 -14.62
N VAL A 93 5.61 -7.27 -14.60
CA VAL A 93 4.16 -7.27 -14.87
C VAL A 93 3.40 -6.47 -13.80
N LEU A 94 3.70 -6.66 -12.51
CA LEU A 94 3.06 -5.91 -11.43
C LEU A 94 3.38 -4.41 -11.48
N LEU A 95 4.63 -4.06 -11.81
CA LEU A 95 5.03 -2.67 -12.02
C LEU A 95 4.32 -2.05 -13.24
N LEU A 96 4.18 -2.80 -14.33
CA LEU A 96 3.47 -2.36 -15.53
C LEU A 96 1.98 -2.17 -15.26
N ILE A 97 1.35 -3.07 -14.49
CA ILE A 97 -0.04 -2.91 -14.05
C ILE A 97 -0.18 -1.66 -13.18
N LYS A 98 0.71 -1.43 -12.20
CA LYS A 98 0.71 -0.21 -11.37
C LYS A 98 0.83 1.03 -12.24
N PHE A 99 1.78 1.04 -13.17
CA PHE A 99 2.00 2.17 -14.08
C PHE A 99 0.79 2.42 -14.98
N GLY A 100 0.21 1.35 -15.53
CA GLY A 100 -1.03 1.39 -16.30
C GLY A 100 -2.18 1.97 -15.48
N PHE A 101 -2.44 1.46 -14.28
CA PHE A 101 -3.48 2.00 -13.38
C PHE A 101 -3.26 3.48 -13.05
N SER A 102 -2.00 3.86 -12.79
CA SER A 102 -1.64 5.25 -12.54
C SER A 102 -1.90 6.17 -13.74
N ARG A 103 -2.00 5.62 -14.96
CA ARG A 103 -2.30 6.36 -16.19
C ARG A 103 -3.77 6.28 -16.59
N PHE A 104 -4.44 5.18 -16.28
CA PHE A 104 -5.84 4.90 -16.57
C PHE A 104 -6.81 5.50 -15.57
N VAL A 105 -6.38 5.77 -14.34
CA VAL A 105 -7.16 6.55 -13.38
C VAL A 105 -6.76 8.01 -13.56
N PRO A 106 -7.42 8.78 -14.44
CA PRO A 106 -7.22 10.21 -14.47
C PRO A 106 -7.68 10.75 -13.10
N GLU A 107 -6.81 11.47 -12.41
CA GLU A 107 -7.12 12.18 -11.14
C GLU A 107 -8.29 13.20 -11.28
N VAL A 108 -8.82 13.33 -12.48
CA VAL A 108 -9.91 14.19 -12.96
C VAL A 108 -11.19 14.09 -12.12
N ILE A 109 -11.49 12.96 -11.47
CA ILE A 109 -12.73 12.85 -10.64
C ILE A 109 -12.63 13.69 -9.35
N ILE A 110 -11.42 14.05 -8.90
CA ILE A 110 -11.21 14.80 -7.65
C ILE A 110 -11.28 16.33 -7.89
N SER A 111 -11.11 16.80 -9.13
CA SER A 111 -11.06 18.24 -9.43
C SER A 111 -12.42 18.90 -9.68
N TYR A 112 -13.50 18.13 -9.92
CA TYR A 112 -14.83 18.72 -10.20
C TYR A 112 -15.65 19.06 -8.95
N SER A 113 -15.29 18.54 -7.77
CA SER A 113 -15.97 18.88 -6.51
C SER A 113 -15.34 20.08 -5.77
N SER A 114 -14.30 20.71 -6.34
CA SER A 114 -13.65 21.91 -5.82
C SER A 114 -14.07 23.21 -6.53
N LEU A 115 -15.02 23.13 -7.47
CA LEU A 115 -15.60 24.26 -8.21
C LEU A 115 -17.12 24.43 -8.02
N ILE A 116 -17.73 23.70 -7.09
CA ILE A 116 -19.13 23.85 -6.64
C ILE A 116 -19.10 23.89 -5.11
#